data_AF-M0EPH2-F1
#
_entry.id   AF-M0EPH2-F1
#
_cell.length_a   1.000
_cell.length_b   1.000
_cell.length_c   1.000
_cell.angle_alpha   90.00
_cell.angle_beta   90.00
_cell.angle_gamma   90.00
#
_symmetry.space_group_name_H-M   'P 1'
#
loop_
_entity.id
_entity.type
_entity.pdbx_description
1 polymer ?
#
loop_
_entity_poly.entity_id
_entity_poly.type
_entity_poly.pdbx_seq_one_letter_code
_entity_poly.pdbx_strand_id
1 'polypeptide(L)'
;MINIHNHRAFDVSDDDAFERVASRLMPAVESRVRNNAVMEFGGVACGKSPRCDEAGCPWREWCHAYQTGDFTAPDVPEQPSFEGSRRQFRGRIVRLLGERGRGRRVAPSLRRVVDGGPSAR
;
A
#
# COMPACT_ATOMS: atom_id res chain seq x y z
N MET A 1 -1.26 4.29 -4.55
CA MET A 1 -1.65 2.91 -4.83
C MET A 1 -0.76 2.04 -3.99
N ILE A 2 -1.30 1.54 -2.89
CA ILE A 2 -0.61 0.64 -1.97
C ILE A 2 -0.51 -0.66 -2.76
N ASN A 3 0.69 -0.97 -3.26
CA ASN A 3 0.95 -2.29 -3.80
C ASN A 3 1.04 -3.19 -2.57
N ILE A 4 -0.11 -3.71 -2.16
CA ILE A 4 -0.22 -4.53 -0.96
C ILE A 4 0.63 -5.77 -1.22
N HIS A 5 1.76 -5.90 -0.52
CA HIS A 5 2.68 -7.05 -0.65
C HIS A 5 2.06 -8.37 -0.13
N ASN A 6 0.74 -8.42 0.06
CA ASN A 6 -0.02 -9.58 0.55
C ASN A 6 -0.52 -10.48 -0.59
N HIS A 7 -0.05 -10.29 -1.83
CA HIS A 7 -0.37 -11.22 -2.94
C HIS A 7 -0.16 -12.68 -2.54
N ARG A 8 0.86 -12.96 -1.72
CA ARG A 8 1.18 -14.29 -1.19
C ARG A 8 0.17 -14.84 -0.18
N ALA A 9 -0.52 -13.96 0.54
CA ALA A 9 -1.39 -14.36 1.65
C ALA A 9 -2.78 -14.81 1.18
N PHE A 10 -3.29 -14.23 0.08
CA PHE A 10 -4.72 -14.28 -0.25
C PHE A 10 -5.07 -15.02 -1.54
N ASP A 11 -4.09 -15.57 -2.28
CA ASP A 11 -4.32 -16.36 -3.50
C ASP A 11 -5.42 -15.78 -4.42
N VAL A 12 -5.30 -14.49 -4.75
CA VAL A 12 -6.29 -13.78 -5.58
C VAL A 12 -5.81 -13.79 -7.03
N SER A 13 -6.56 -14.45 -7.90
CA SER A 13 -6.18 -14.79 -9.28
C SER A 13 -6.49 -13.72 -10.33
N ASP A 14 -7.10 -12.58 -9.98
CA ASP A 14 -7.50 -11.53 -10.93
C ASP A 14 -7.39 -10.10 -10.32
N ASP A 15 -7.00 -9.13 -11.14
CA ASP A 15 -6.75 -7.72 -10.77
C ASP A 15 -8.04 -7.05 -10.27
N ASP A 16 -9.18 -7.33 -10.91
CA ASP A 16 -10.49 -6.80 -10.49
C ASP A 16 -10.95 -7.39 -9.15
N ALA A 17 -10.57 -8.64 -8.85
CA ALA A 17 -10.86 -9.27 -7.57
C ALA A 17 -10.00 -8.66 -6.45
N PHE A 18 -8.73 -8.37 -6.75
CA PHE A 18 -7.81 -7.72 -5.82
C PHE A 18 -8.29 -6.32 -5.42
N GLU A 19 -8.69 -5.48 -6.38
CA GLU A 19 -9.14 -4.12 -6.07
C GLU A 19 -10.40 -4.09 -5.20
N ARG A 20 -11.35 -5.01 -5.45
CA ARG A 20 -12.55 -5.16 -4.61
C ARG A 20 -12.23 -5.59 -3.19
N VAL A 21 -11.38 -6.61 -3.02
CA VAL A 21 -10.98 -7.11 -1.70
C VAL A 21 -10.17 -6.05 -0.95
N ALA A 22 -9.24 -5.39 -1.61
CA ALA A 22 -8.45 -4.30 -1.03
C ALA A 22 -9.35 -3.16 -0.57
N SER A 23 -10.33 -2.75 -1.37
CA SER A 23 -11.29 -1.70 -1.01
C SER A 23 -12.15 -2.09 0.20
N ARG A 24 -12.54 -3.36 0.32
CA ARG A 24 -13.26 -3.87 1.51
C ARG A 24 -12.39 -3.90 2.76
N LEU A 25 -11.11 -4.26 2.62
CA LEU A 25 -10.15 -4.28 3.73
C LEU A 25 -9.71 -2.87 4.15
N MET A 26 -9.77 -1.90 3.24
CA MET A 26 -9.26 -0.54 3.40
C MET A 26 -10.34 0.53 3.20
N PRO A 27 -11.39 0.57 4.06
CA PRO A 27 -12.42 1.59 3.98
C PRO A 27 -11.83 3.01 4.12
N ALA A 28 -12.37 3.97 3.35
CA ALA A 28 -11.81 5.32 3.22
C ALA A 28 -11.56 6.03 4.56
N VAL A 29 -12.48 5.87 5.52
CA VAL A 29 -12.44 6.51 6.85
C VAL A 29 -11.27 6.04 7.71
N GLU A 30 -10.80 4.82 7.50
CA GLU A 30 -9.70 4.23 8.28
C GLU A 30 -8.45 3.96 7.45
N SER A 31 -8.48 4.30 6.16
CA SER A 31 -7.45 3.97 5.18
C SER A 31 -6.05 4.41 5.63
N ARG A 32 -5.92 5.59 6.27
CA ARG A 32 -4.63 6.05 6.82
C ARG A 32 -4.06 5.11 7.88
N VAL A 33 -4.88 4.73 8.86
CA VAL A 33 -4.45 3.89 9.99
C VAL A 33 -4.18 2.47 9.51
N ARG A 34 -5.12 1.90 8.74
CA ARG A 34 -4.99 0.54 8.20
C ARG A 34 -3.80 0.41 7.24
N ASN A 35 -3.52 1.43 6.43
CA ASN A 35 -2.37 1.40 5.53
C ASN A 35 -1.05 1.40 6.29
N ASN A 36 -0.93 2.26 7.31
CA ASN A 36 0.26 2.28 8.16
C ASN A 36 0.44 0.95 8.89
N ALA A 37 -0.64 0.35 9.40
CA ALA A 37 -0.59 -0.95 10.05
C ALA A 37 -0.12 -2.07 9.09
N VAL A 38 -0.61 -2.07 7.85
CA VAL A 38 -0.19 -3.04 6.82
C VAL A 38 1.28 -2.84 6.42
N MET A 39 1.74 -1.59 6.30
CA MET A 39 3.15 -1.30 6.03
C MET A 39 4.06 -1.73 7.18
N GLU A 40 3.67 -1.44 8.42
CA GLU A 40 4.40 -1.87 9.62
C GLU A 40 4.48 -3.39 9.71
N PHE A 41 3.36 -4.07 9.48
CA PHE A 41 3.30 -5.54 9.42
C PHE A 41 4.27 -6.12 8.36
N GLY A 42 4.37 -5.50 7.19
CA GLY A 42 5.33 -5.87 6.15
C GLY A 42 6.80 -5.64 6.57
N GLY A 43 7.07 -4.66 7.41
CA GLY A 43 8.40 -4.39 7.95
C GLY A 43 8.81 -5.31 9.09
N VAL A 44 7.86 -5.71 9.94
CA VAL A 44 8.13 -6.48 11.17
C VAL A 44 8.06 -8.00 10.94
N ALA A 45 7.06 -8.47 10.20
CA ALA A 45 6.78 -9.91 10.06
C ALA A 45 6.87 -10.39 8.60
N CYS A 46 6.17 -9.74 7.67
CA CYS A 46 5.99 -10.24 6.29
C CYS A 46 7.00 -9.63 5.29
N GLY A 47 8.28 -9.55 5.70
CA GLY A 47 9.37 -9.03 4.87
C GLY A 47 9.79 -9.98 3.73
N LYS A 48 10.94 -9.70 3.09
CA LYS A 48 11.49 -10.55 2.00
C LYS A 48 11.71 -12.00 2.45
N SER A 49 12.20 -12.17 3.67
CA SER A 49 12.29 -13.44 4.39
C SER A 49 11.34 -13.36 5.59
N PRO A 50 10.12 -13.92 5.49
CA PRO A 50 9.09 -13.74 6.51
C PRO A 50 9.48 -14.36 7.85
N ARG A 51 9.18 -13.67 8.95
CA ARG A 51 9.43 -14.12 10.33
C ARG A 51 8.13 -14.55 11.00
N CYS A 52 7.37 -15.42 10.34
CA CYS A 52 5.99 -15.71 10.69
C CYS A 52 5.81 -16.20 12.14
N ASP A 53 6.68 -17.08 12.60
CA ASP A 53 6.60 -17.64 13.97
C ASP A 53 7.19 -16.69 15.01
N GLU A 54 8.44 -16.28 14.79
CA GLU A 54 9.19 -15.41 15.69
C GLU A 54 8.49 -14.07 15.96
N ALA A 55 7.89 -13.47 14.93
CA ALA A 55 7.19 -12.19 15.05
C ALA A 55 5.72 -12.33 15.46
N GLY A 56 5.22 -13.55 15.68
CA GLY A 56 3.82 -13.75 16.06
C GLY A 56 2.83 -13.31 14.96
N CYS A 57 3.09 -13.65 13.69
CA CYS A 57 2.30 -13.17 12.56
C CYS A 57 0.79 -13.45 12.75
N PRO A 58 -0.06 -12.41 12.77
CA PRO A 58 -1.48 -12.58 13.04
C PRO A 58 -2.25 -13.29 11.92
N TRP A 59 -1.65 -13.46 10.73
CA TRP A 59 -2.32 -14.06 9.58
C TRP A 59 -2.05 -15.55 9.39
N ARG A 60 -1.23 -16.19 10.25
CA ARG A 60 -0.83 -17.60 10.05
C ARG A 60 -2.01 -18.54 9.79
N GLU A 61 -3.12 -18.35 10.51
CA GLU A 61 -4.32 -19.17 10.35
C GLU A 61 -4.93 -19.08 8.95
N TRP A 62 -4.81 -17.93 8.28
CA TRP A 62 -5.47 -17.66 7.00
C TRP A 62 -4.49 -17.49 5.82
N CYS A 63 -3.18 -17.50 6.08
CA CYS A 63 -2.15 -17.21 5.09
C CYS A 63 -1.84 -18.44 4.24
N HIS A 64 -2.20 -18.41 2.95
CA HIS A 64 -1.94 -19.50 2.02
C HIS A 64 -0.44 -19.84 1.92
N ALA A 65 0.42 -18.83 1.71
CA ALA A 65 1.88 -19.03 1.65
C ALA A 65 2.48 -19.68 2.91
N TYR A 66 1.94 -19.38 4.09
CA TYR A 66 2.38 -20.02 5.33
C TYR A 66 1.93 -21.48 5.41
N GLN A 67 0.70 -21.78 4.99
CA GLN A 67 0.16 -23.14 4.99
C GLN A 67 0.83 -24.05 3.96
N THR A 68 1.20 -23.52 2.79
CA THR A 68 1.82 -24.28 1.70
C THR A 68 3.36 -24.25 1.74
N GLY A 69 3.94 -23.30 2.47
CA GLY A 69 5.38 -23.04 2.48
C GLY A 69 5.88 -22.28 1.24
N ASP A 70 4.98 -21.89 0.33
CA ASP A 70 5.35 -21.14 -0.87
C ASP A 70 5.28 -19.64 -0.63
N PHE A 71 6.45 -19.04 -0.37
CA PHE A 71 6.61 -17.60 -0.24
C PHE A 71 7.12 -16.93 -1.52
N THR A 72 7.04 -17.59 -2.67
CA THR A 72 7.36 -16.95 -3.94
C THR A 72 6.34 -15.84 -4.22
N ALA A 73 6.79 -14.73 -4.81
CA ALA A 73 5.88 -13.73 -5.37
C ALA A 73 5.91 -13.86 -6.90
N PRO A 74 4.81 -13.56 -7.59
CA PRO A 74 4.84 -13.40 -9.03
C PRO A 74 5.88 -12.33 -9.41
N ASP A 75 6.55 -12.53 -10.54
CA ASP A 75 7.56 -11.60 -11.03
C ASP A 75 6.95 -10.21 -11.21
N VAL A 76 7.45 -9.27 -10.41
CA VAL A 76 7.10 -7.86 -10.53
C VAL A 76 8.05 -7.24 -11.54
N PRO A 77 7.56 -6.44 -12.51
CA PRO A 77 8.42 -5.79 -13.47
C PRO A 77 9.57 -5.05 -12.78
N GLU A 78 10.78 -5.24 -13.28
CA GLU A 78 11.93 -4.53 -12.76
C GLU A 78 11.68 -3.03 -12.76
N GLN A 79 12.14 -2.39 -11.70
CA GLN A 79 12.00 -0.96 -11.55
C GLN A 79 12.75 -0.25 -12.70
N PRO A 80 12.08 0.59 -13.50
CA PRO A 80 12.71 1.28 -14.61
C PRO A 80 13.80 2.24 -14.13
N SER A 81 14.69 2.61 -15.05
CA SER A 81 15.71 3.65 -14.83
C SER A 81 15.06 4.93 -14.30
N PHE A 82 15.81 5.69 -13.49
CA PHE A 82 15.25 6.87 -12.85
C PHE A 82 14.85 7.94 -13.86
N GLU A 83 15.69 8.20 -14.86
CA GLU A 83 15.46 9.24 -15.86
C GLU A 83 14.24 8.91 -16.74
N GLY A 84 13.32 9.88 -16.88
CA GLY A 84 12.06 9.67 -17.60
C GLY A 84 11.00 8.88 -16.84
N SER A 85 11.30 8.39 -15.63
CA SER A 85 10.35 7.57 -14.86
C SER A 85 9.22 8.40 -14.22
N ARG A 86 8.11 7.70 -13.91
CA ARG A 86 7.03 8.24 -13.06
C ARG A 86 7.54 8.71 -11.69
N ARG A 87 8.62 8.10 -11.17
CA ARG A 87 9.23 8.50 -9.89
C ARG A 87 9.90 9.86 -10.00
N GLN A 88 10.66 10.10 -11.08
CA GLN A 88 11.25 11.40 -11.36
C GLN A 88 10.16 12.46 -11.54
N PHE A 89 9.12 12.15 -12.32
CA PHE A 89 7.99 13.06 -12.54
C PHE A 89 7.27 13.44 -11.23
N ARG A 90 6.98 12.44 -10.37
CA ARG A 90 6.41 12.67 -9.03
C ARG A 90 7.32 13.57 -8.19
N GLY A 91 8.64 13.35 -8.23
CA GLY A 91 9.61 14.20 -7.53
C GLY A 91 9.57 15.66 -7.96
N ARG A 92 9.45 15.91 -9.28
CA ARG A 92 9.28 17.27 -9.83
C ARG A 92 7.98 17.92 -9.31
N ILE A 93 6.87 17.18 -9.27
CA ILE A 93 5.60 17.68 -8.70
C ILE A 93 5.75 18.04 -7.22
N VAL A 94 6.26 17.12 -6.40
CA VAL A 94 6.44 17.34 -4.96
C VAL A 94 7.33 18.56 -4.70
N ARG A 95 8.41 18.70 -5.48
CA ARG A 95 9.31 19.86 -5.41
C ARG A 95 8.58 21.17 -5.73
N LEU A 96 7.85 21.24 -6.85
CA LEU A 96 7.08 22.42 -7.24
C LEU A 96 6.03 22.80 -6.18
N LEU A 97 5.36 21.81 -5.60
CA LEU A 97 4.40 22.01 -4.51
C LEU A 97 5.09 22.54 -3.25
N GLY A 98 6.28 22.02 -2.91
CA GLY A 98 7.06 22.50 -1.77
C GLY A 98 7.59 23.93 -1.95
N GLU A 99 8.01 24.29 -3.17
CA GLU A 99 8.51 25.63 -3.51
C GLU A 99 7.37 26.67 -3.51
N ARG A 100 6.17 26.33 -4.00
CA ARG A 100 5.00 27.22 -4.02
C ARG A 100 4.13 27.16 -2.76
N GLY A 101 4.41 26.21 -1.86
CA GLY A 101 3.59 25.85 -0.71
C GLY A 101 4.09 26.36 0.64
N ARG A 102 5.22 27.06 0.71
CA ARG A 102 5.63 27.78 1.94
C ARG A 102 4.69 28.99 2.15
N GLY A 103 3.50 28.74 2.71
CA GLY A 103 2.54 29.78 3.12
C GLY A 103 1.21 29.85 2.35
N ARG A 104 0.85 28.88 1.49
CA ARG A 104 -0.46 28.87 0.81
C ARG A 104 -1.46 27.92 1.48
N ARG A 105 -2.66 28.42 1.77
CA ARG A 105 -3.83 27.62 2.18
C ARG A 105 -4.12 26.56 1.11
N VAL A 106 -4.18 25.29 1.53
CA VAL A 106 -4.71 24.20 0.70
C VAL A 106 -6.09 24.63 0.19
N ALA A 107 -6.32 24.54 -1.12
CA ALA A 107 -7.63 24.87 -1.70
C ALA A 107 -8.71 24.07 -0.95
N PRO A 108 -9.87 24.69 -0.61
CA PRO A 108 -10.92 24.00 0.16
C PRO A 108 -11.36 22.66 -0.46
N SER A 109 -11.29 22.54 -1.78
CA SER A 109 -11.55 21.30 -2.54
C SER A 109 -10.55 20.18 -2.26
N LEU A 110 -9.29 20.49 -1.93
CA LEU A 110 -8.25 19.52 -1.63
C LEU A 110 -8.17 19.17 -0.13
N ARG A 111 -8.75 19.98 0.77
CA ARG A 111 -8.80 19.68 2.21
C ARG A 111 -9.53 18.36 2.52
N ARG A 112 -10.62 18.06 1.81
CA ARG A 112 -11.36 16.78 1.97
C ARG A 112 -10.49 15.55 1.74
N VAL A 113 -9.50 15.65 0.84
CA VAL A 113 -8.58 14.55 0.52
C VAL A 113 -7.51 14.39 1.59
N VAL A 114 -7.09 15.48 2.25
CA VAL A 114 -6.05 15.48 3.29
C VAL A 114 -6.61 15.06 4.65
N ASP A 115 -7.82 15.49 4.98
CA ASP A 115 -8.43 15.28 6.31
C ASP A 115 -9.22 13.96 6.42
N GLY A 116 -9.22 13.10 5.39
CA GLY A 116 -9.94 11.83 5.42
C GLY A 116 -11.46 11.98 5.56
N GLY A 117 -12.04 12.99 4.90
CA GLY A 117 -13.49 13.25 4.97
C GLY A 117 -14.32 12.06 4.46
N PRO A 118 -15.55 11.85 4.97
CA PRO A 118 -16.32 10.64 4.72
C PRO A 118 -16.63 10.50 3.24
N SER A 119 -16.47 9.27 2.73
CA SER A 119 -16.87 8.90 1.37
C SER A 119 -18.32 9.29 1.14
N ALA A 120 -18.57 10.15 0.16
CA ALA A 120 -19.92 10.39 -0.32
C ALA A 120 -20.47 9.08 -0.91
N ARG A 121 -21.73 8.81 -0.59
CA ARG A 121 -22.55 7.66 -1.00
C ARG A 121 -22.60 7.48 -2.51
#